data_AF-A0A326QLA2-F1
#
_entry.id   AF-A0A326QLA2-F1
#
_cell.length_a   1.000
_cell.length_b   1.000
_cell.length_c   1.000
_cell.angle_alpha   90.00
_cell.angle_beta   90.00
_cell.angle_gamma   90.00
#
_symmetry.space_group_name_H-M   'P 1'
#
loop_
_entity.id
_entity.type
_entity.pdbx_description
1 polymer ?
#
loop_
_entity_poly.entity_id
_entity_poly.type
_entity_poly.pdbx_seq_one_letter_code
_entity_poly.pdbx_strand_id
1 'polypeptide(L)' 'MSKAQLNAFLLQVEGDPALKARVDGAADPAAVVLIAAELGHVFSAATLSRQQRG' A
#
# COMPACT_ATOMS: atom_id res chain seq x y z
N MET A 1 5.94 4.63 -12.37
CA MET A 1 5.40 4.07 -11.11
C MET A 1 6.27 4.56 -9.96
N SER A 2 5.73 5.38 -9.07
CA SER A 2 6.52 6.13 -8.08
C SER A 2 6.76 5.30 -6.81
N LYS A 3 8.02 4.90 -6.58
CA LYS A 3 8.47 4.30 -5.31
C LYS A 3 8.22 5.25 -4.12
N ALA A 4 8.24 6.56 -4.36
CA ALA A 4 7.97 7.57 -3.33
C ALA A 4 6.52 7.51 -2.83
N GLN A 5 5.55 7.28 -3.72
CA GLN A 5 4.14 7.13 -3.36
C GLN A 5 3.90 5.85 -2.54
N LEU A 6 4.57 4.74 -2.91
CA LEU A 6 4.52 3.51 -2.13
C LEU A 6 5.09 3.73 -0.71
N ASN A 7 6.25 4.39 -0.59
CA ASN A 7 6.86 4.66 0.71
C ASN A 7 5.99 5.59 1.57
N ALA A 8 5.40 6.63 0.99
CA ALA A 8 4.49 7.54 1.70
C ALA A 8 3.25 6.79 2.22
N PHE A 9 2.68 5.90 1.40
CA PHE A 9 1.58 5.03 1.82
C PHE A 9 2.00 4.10 2.96
N LEU A 10 3.15 3.41 2.86
CA LEU A 10 3.61 2.51 3.91
C LEU A 10 3.88 3.24 5.24
N LEU A 11 4.44 4.45 5.19
CA LEU A 11 4.64 5.28 6.38
C LEU A 11 3.30 5.66 7.03
N GLN A 12 2.29 5.98 6.22
CA GLN A 12 0.95 6.25 6.73
C GLN A 12 0.30 5.00 7.34
N VAL A 13 0.49 3.83 6.71
CA VAL A 13 0.03 2.53 7.23
C VAL A 13 0.70 2.21 8.58
N GLU A 14 1.99 2.48 8.75
CA GLU A 14 2.69 2.28 10.02
C GLU A 14 2.19 3.23 11.12
N GLY A 15 1.82 4.46 10.75
CA GLY A 15 1.29 5.47 11.67
C GLY A 15 -0.18 5.31 12.05
N ASP A 16 -0.94 4.49 11.32
CA ASP A 16 -2.38 4.29 11.52
C ASP A 16 -2.73 2.79 11.72
N PRO A 17 -2.95 2.35 12.97
CA PRO A 17 -3.28 0.96 13.27
C PRO A 17 -4.56 0.44 12.59
N ALA A 18 -5.54 1.31 12.33
CA ALA A 18 -6.78 0.91 11.66
C ALA A 18 -6.53 0.69 10.17
N LEU A 19 -5.75 1.58 9.55
CA LEU A 19 -5.31 1.39 8.17
C LEU A 19 -4.43 0.16 8.02
N LYS A 20 -3.54 -0.09 8.98
CA LYS A 20 -2.73 -1.30 9.04
C LYS A 20 -3.57 -2.57 9.06
N ALA A 21 -4.58 -2.65 9.93
CA ALA A 21 -5.50 -3.79 9.96
C ALA A 21 -6.25 -3.99 8.63
N ARG A 22 -6.61 -2.89 7.96
CA ARG A 22 -7.29 -2.93 6.66
C ARG A 22 -6.37 -3.42 5.52
N VAL A 23 -5.11 -3.01 5.53
CA VAL A 23 -4.09 -3.48 4.57
C VAL A 23 -3.69 -4.93 4.85
N ASP A 24 -3.50 -5.30 6.12
CA ASP A 24 -3.16 -6.68 6.51
C ASP A 24 -4.31 -7.67 6.23
N GLY A 25 -5.56 -7.20 6.27
CA GLY A 25 -6.75 -7.98 5.90
C GLY A 25 -7.04 -8.04 4.39
N ALA A 26 -6.26 -7.33 3.55
CA ALA A 26 -6.45 -7.35 2.11
C ALA A 26 -5.99 -8.69 1.51
N ALA A 27 -6.88 -9.36 0.78
CA ALA A 27 -6.63 -10.70 0.25
C ALA A 27 -5.59 -10.73 -0.88
N ASP A 28 -5.39 -9.63 -1.60
CA ASP A 28 -4.45 -9.54 -2.70
C ASP A 28 -3.77 -8.16 -2.80
N PRO A 29 -2.64 -8.06 -3.55
CA PRO A 29 -1.94 -6.79 -3.76
C PRO A 29 -2.78 -5.75 -4.52
N ALA A 30 -3.83 -6.15 -5.24
CA ALA A 30 -4.69 -5.22 -5.96
C ALA A 30 -5.63 -4.47 -5.01
N ALA A 31 -6.16 -5.15 -3.99
CA ALA A 31 -6.94 -4.56 -2.92
C ALA A 31 -6.14 -3.52 -2.13
N VAL A 32 -4.85 -3.79 -1.86
CA VAL A 32 -3.96 -2.80 -1.22
C VAL A 32 -3.76 -1.57 -2.09
N VAL A 33 -3.66 -1.74 -3.41
CA VAL A 33 -3.56 -0.61 -4.36
C VAL A 33 -4.85 0.21 -4.41
N LEU A 34 -6.03 -0.43 -4.30
CA LEU A 34 -7.30 0.28 -4.20
C LEU A 34 -7.40 1.09 -2.90
N ILE A 35 -7.00 0.49 -1.76
CA ILE A 35 -6.94 1.19 -0.46
C ILE A 35 -5.99 2.40 -0.55
N ALA A 36 -4.83 2.23 -1.19
CA ALA A 36 -3.88 3.31 -1.40
C ALA A 36 -4.47 4.42 -2.28
N ALA A 37 -5.19 4.06 -3.35
CA ALA A 37 -5.83 5.01 -4.25
C ALA A 37 -6.93 5.84 -3.55
N GLU A 38 -7.71 5.23 -2.65
CA GLU A 38 -8.68 5.96 -1.79
C GLU A 38 -8.00 7.03 -0.93
N LEU A 39 -6.76 6.79 -0.53
CA LEU A 39 -5.94 7.71 0.28
C LEU A 39 -5.13 8.69 -0.56
N GLY A 40 -5.29 8.67 -1.89
CA GLY A 40 -4.56 9.54 -2.83
C GLY A 40 -3.17 9.05 -3.21
N HIS A 41 -2.79 7.83 -2.82
CA HIS A 41 -1.51 7.22 -3.19
C HIS A 41 -1.65 6.36 -4.45
N VAL A 42 -0.82 6.62 -5.46
CA VAL A 42 -0.88 5.93 -6.76
C VAL A 42 0.40 5.14 -7.02
N PHE A 43 0.29 3.80 -6.96
CA PHE A 43 1.33 2.85 -7.35
C PHE A 43 0.72 1.57 -7.92
N SER A 44 1.52 0.76 -8.62
CA SER A 44 1.06 -0.54 -9.14
C SER A 44 1.19 -1.67 -8.14
N ALA A 45 0.35 -2.69 -8.28
CA ALA A 45 0.49 -3.96 -7.59
C ALA A 45 1.87 -4.59 -7.83
N ALA A 46 2.44 -4.44 -9.03
CA ALA A 46 3.79 -4.91 -9.33
C ALA A 46 4.89 -4.19 -8.51
N THR A 47 4.70 -2.90 -8.20
CA THR A 47 5.61 -2.14 -7.32
C THR A 47 5.51 -2.65 -5.89
N LEU A 48 4.28 -2.87 -5.39
CA LEU A 48 4.02 -3.43 -4.06
C LEU A 48 4.60 -4.84 -3.92
N SER A 49 4.34 -5.74 -4.88
CA SER A 49 4.86 -7.12 -4.87
C SER A 49 6.38 -7.18 -4.97
N ARG A 50 7.03 -6.20 -5.61
CA ARG A 50 8.50 -6.10 -5.59
C ARG A 50 9.02 -5.70 -4.21
N GLN A 51 8.34 -4.79 -3.52
CA GLN A 51 8.69 -4.35 -2.17
C GLN A 51 8.44 -5.43 -1.11
N GLN A 52 7.43 -6.28 -1.27
CA GLN A 52 7.16 -7.40 -0.36
C GLN A 52 8.16 -8.56 -0.50
N ARG A 53 8.87 -8.65 -1.64
CA ARG A 53 9.85 -9.71 -1.92
C ARG A 53 11.30 -9.30 -1.67
N GLY A 54 11.57 -8.01 -1.48
CA GLY A 54 12.89 -7.45 -1.24
C GLY A 54 13.02 -6.93 0.18
#